data_AF-A0A3D2I503-F1
#
_entry.id   AF-A0A3D2I503-F1
#
_cell.length_a   1.000
_cell.length_b   1.000
_cell.length_c   1.000
_cell.angle_alpha   90.00
_cell.angle_beta   90.00
_cell.angle_gamma   90.00
#
_symmetry.space_group_name_H-M   'P 1'
#
loop_
_entity.id
_entity.type
_entity.pdbx_description
1 polymer ?
#
loop_
_entity_poly.entity_id
_entity_poly.type
_entity_poly.pdbx_seq_one_letter_code
_entity_poly.pdbx_strand_id
1 'polypeptide(L)' 'LLPQYRQEGRTELVVAVGCTGGRHRSVAVAHRLAAHIEALGYTVTESHRDMGR' A
#
# COMPACT_ATOMS: atom_id res chain seq x y z
N LEU A 1 3.38 2.43 13.75
CA LEU A 1 4.45 2.38 12.73
C LEU A 1 4.49 3.66 11.88
N LEU A 2 3.38 4.07 11.24
CA LEU A 2 3.36 5.29 10.40
C LEU A 2 3.85 6.56 11.10
N PRO A 3 3.45 6.86 12.36
CA PRO A 3 3.98 8.03 13.06
C PRO A 3 5.48 7.96 13.35
N GLN A 4 6.02 6.75 13.58
CA GLN A 4 7.44 6.54 13.88
C GLN A 4 8.30 6.71 12.62
N TYR A 5 7.87 6.17 11.47
CA TYR A 5 8.55 6.40 10.19
C TYR A 5 8.64 7.89 9.84
N ARG A 6 7.57 8.65 10.12
CA ARG A 6 7.57 10.11 9.95
C ARG A 6 8.55 10.81 10.90
N GLN A 7 8.64 10.36 12.16
CA GLN A 7 9.58 10.92 13.14
C GLN A 7 11.04 10.60 12.80
N GLU A 8 11.32 9.43 12.21
CA GLU A 8 12.64 9.04 11.70
C GLU A 8 13.06 9.81 10.44
N GLY A 9 12.21 10.69 9.91
CA GLY A 9 12.48 11.46 8.70
C GLY A 9 12.43 10.64 7.42
N ARG A 10 11.83 9.44 7.44
CA ARG A 10 11.60 8.66 6.23
C ARG A 10 10.53 9.34 5.39
N THR A 11 10.86 9.63 4.14
CA THR A 11 9.96 10.30 3.19
C THR A 11 8.96 9.35 2.56
N GLU A 12 9.23 8.05 2.59
CA GLU A 12 8.39 7.02 1.97
C GLU A 12 8.41 5.73 2.78
N LEU A 13 7.27 5.02 2.77
CA LEU A 13 7.12 3.65 3.23
C LEU A 13 6.46 2.83 2.12
N VAL A 14 7.14 1.80 1.64
CA VAL A 14 6.60 0.89 0.61
C VAL A 14 6.11 -0.39 1.26
N VAL A 15 4.85 -0.75 1.00
CA VAL A 15 4.24 -1.99 1.47
C VAL A 15 3.83 -2.83 0.27
N ALA A 16 4.34 -4.06 0.17
CA ALA A 16 4.02 -4.99 -0.90
C ALA A 16 3.06 -6.09 -0.43
N VAL A 17 2.00 -6.34 -1.21
CA VAL A 17 1.05 -7.43 -0.95
C VAL A 17 1.04 -8.39 -2.13
N GLY A 18 1.33 -9.66 -1.87
CA GLY A 18 1.44 -10.70 -2.89
C GLY A 18 0.34 -11.76 -2.79
N CYS A 19 -0.13 -12.22 -3.95
CA CYS A 19 -0.84 -13.50 -4.08
C CYS A 19 -0.26 -14.24 -5.29
N THR A 20 -0.53 -15.54 -5.42
CA THR A 20 0.10 -16.39 -6.45
C THR A 20 0.05 -15.81 -7.85
N GLY A 21 -1.09 -15.23 -8.27
CA GLY A 21 -1.28 -14.68 -9.60
C GLY A 21 -1.27 -13.15 -9.67
N GLY A 22 -1.06 -12.45 -8.55
CA GLY A 22 -0.97 -10.97 -8.51
C GLY A 22 -2.24 -10.16 -8.87
N ARG A 23 -3.34 -10.80 -9.26
CA ARG A 23 -4.50 -10.13 -9.90
C ARG A 23 -5.79 -10.05 -9.08
N HIS A 24 -5.93 -10.86 -8.03
CA HIS A 24 -7.20 -10.96 -7.29
C HIS A 24 -7.04 -10.54 -5.83
N ARG A 25 -6.45 -11.43 -5.02
CA ARG A 25 -6.36 -11.24 -3.57
C ARG A 25 -5.41 -10.09 -3.20
N SER A 26 -4.24 -10.02 -3.84
CA SER A 26 -3.28 -8.94 -3.60
C SER A 26 -3.86 -7.57 -3.95
N VAL A 27 -4.56 -7.47 -5.08
CA VAL A 27 -5.21 -6.24 -5.55
C VAL A 27 -6.26 -5.77 -4.54
N ALA A 28 -7.19 -6.66 -4.15
CA ALA A 28 -8.24 -6.33 -3.20
C ALA A 28 -7.70 -5.89 -1.83
N VAL A 29 -6.67 -6.58 -1.34
CA VAL A 29 -6.05 -6.25 -0.05
C VAL A 29 -5.27 -4.93 -0.13
N ALA A 30 -4.50 -4.71 -1.19
CA ALA A 30 -3.77 -3.46 -1.41
C ALA A 30 -4.72 -2.26 -1.46
N HIS A 31 -5.83 -2.37 -2.19
CA HIS A 31 -6.82 -1.31 -2.30
C HIS A 31 -7.49 -0.98 -0.95
N ARG A 32 -7.89 -2.02 -0.20
CA ARG A 32 -8.47 -1.81 1.15
C ARG A 32 -7.46 -1.19 2.12
N LEU A 33 -6.19 -1.57 2.02
CA LEU A 33 -5.13 -0.99 2.85
C LEU A 33 -4.89 0.48 2.51
N ALA A 34 -4.84 0.82 1.22
CA ALA A 34 -4.68 2.19 0.77
C ALA A 34 -5.80 3.09 1.30
N ALA A 35 -7.06 2.70 1.09
CA ALA A 35 -8.22 3.44 1.59
C ALA A 35 -8.20 3.62 3.12
N HIS A 36 -7.77 2.59 3.86
CA HIS A 36 -7.64 2.70 5.32
C HIS A 36 -6.57 3.71 5.74
N ILE A 37 -5.41 3.71 5.09
CA ILE A 37 -4.31 4.62 5.41
C ILE A 37 -4.65 6.06 4.99
N GLU A 38 -5.34 6.24 3.85
CA GLU A 38 -5.86 7.55 3.43
C GLU A 38 -6.87 8.10 4.45
N ALA A 39 -7.77 7.26 4.98
CA ALA A 39 -8.72 7.66 6.02
C ALA A 39 -8.03 8.09 7.34
N LEU A 40 -6.78 7.66 7.57
CA LEU A 40 -5.95 8.12 8.68
C LEU A 40 -5.24 9.46 8.38
N GLY A 41 -5.44 10.04 7.20
CA GLY A 41 -4.90 11.35 6.80
C GLY A 41 -3.50 11.29 6.17
N TYR A 42 -3.03 10.12 5.75
CA TYR A 42 -1.75 9.97 5.06
C TYR A 42 -1.95 9.94 3.54
N THR A 43 -1.01 10.54 2.81
CA THR A 43 -0.96 10.38 1.36
C THR A 43 -0.50 8.98 1.00
N VAL A 44 -1.22 8.31 0.10
CA VAL A 44 -0.91 6.96 -0.37
C VAL A 44 -0.94 6.92 -1.89
N THR A 45 -0.06 6.12 -2.47
CA THR A 45 -0.10 5.74 -3.88
C THR A 45 -0.20 4.23 -3.96
N GLU A 46 -1.17 3.70 -4.70
CA GLU A 46 -1.28 2.26 -4.96
C GLU A 46 -0.79 1.90 -6.37
N SER A 47 -0.22 0.71 -6.53
CA SER A 47 0.17 0.16 -7.83
C SER A 47 0.00 -1.37 -7.85
N HIS A 48 -0.37 -1.91 -9.00
CA HIS A 48 -0.63 -3.34 -9.18
C HIS A 48 0.26 -3.92 -10.27
N ARG A 49 1.40 -4.50 -9.88
CA ARG A 49 2.44 -4.99 -10.79
C ARG A 49 1.93 -5.93 -11.89
N ASP A 50 1.04 -6.87 -11.54
CA ASP A 50 0.57 -7.91 -12.45
C ASP A 50 -0.74 -7.57 -13.17
N MET A 51 -1.33 -6.39 -12.90
CA MET A 51 -2.45 -5.88 -13.67
C MET A 51 -1.94 -5.26 -14.98
N GLY A 52 -2.36 -5.81 -16.11
CA GLY A 52 -1.96 -5.31 -17.44
C GLY A 52 -0.75 -6.02 -18.08
N ARG A 53 -0.19 -7.05 -17.42
CA ARG A 53 0.68 -8.05 -18.05
C ARG A 53 -0.14 -9.18 -18.66
#